data_AF-A0A5C7FUQ1-F1
#
_entry.id   AF-A0A5C7FUQ1-F1
#
_cell.length_a   1.000
_cell.length_b   1.000
_cell.length_c   1.000
_cell.angle_alpha   90.00
_cell.angle_beta   90.00
_cell.angle_gamma   90.00
#
_symmetry.space_group_name_H-M   'P 1'
#
loop_
_entity.id
_entity.type
_entity.pdbx_description
1 polymer ?
#
loop_
_entity_poly.entity_id
_entity_poly.type
_entity_poly.pdbx_seq_one_letter_code
_entity_poly.pdbx_strand_id
1 'polypeptide(L)'
;MFRAAAIAAPINQSAMIFLILTDHSGHSNQNSLYALTRTLVADARTSGVFVASRADVRNSDFFAGNLSKWVFGLNASTDFDFDPTGEQFTASPVSMPYAEADVVWLRIPPPADSAFFAALTSYAPAAEPTKKPVVINNPEGILETGSKDFLYHFSDYTAPVRRVQSADDVIEFADLHPIVLKPLREYGGRGLVKIAHGVVDGDGLETTLDRWLETAKPDLEAGHYLAMKYLKNVDQGDKRILVVNGKILGASLRLPAPGQWLCNVARGGTSIIADVAPEEEVMIAAVAPTLLEKGIVIFGADTLMNDDGKRVLSELNTNSIGGFPQAEAQTGRPILQQTINGIYDYLADRI
;
A
#
# COMPACT_ATOMS: atom_id res chain seq x y z
N MET A 1 -23.58 -13.25 -39.41
CA MET A 1 -23.36 -14.54 -38.70
C MET A 1 -22.41 -14.27 -37.55
N PHE A 2 -22.96 -13.94 -36.38
CA PHE A 2 -22.17 -13.76 -35.16
C PHE A 2 -21.92 -15.13 -34.54
N ARG A 3 -20.66 -15.57 -34.49
CA ARG A 3 -20.27 -16.75 -33.72
C ARG A 3 -20.38 -16.39 -32.24
N ALA A 4 -21.30 -17.03 -31.55
CA ALA A 4 -21.33 -17.06 -30.09
C ALA A 4 -20.00 -17.63 -29.60
N ALA A 5 -19.25 -16.85 -28.81
CA ALA A 5 -18.10 -17.35 -28.08
C ALA A 5 -18.59 -18.43 -27.11
N ALA A 6 -17.96 -19.60 -27.17
CA ALA A 6 -18.25 -20.70 -26.27
C ALA A 6 -18.02 -20.24 -24.83
N ILE A 7 -19.05 -20.34 -24.00
CA ILE A 7 -18.96 -20.21 -22.55
C ILE A 7 -18.08 -21.37 -22.10
N ALA A 8 -16.84 -21.08 -21.69
CA ALA A 8 -15.99 -22.06 -21.05
C ALA A 8 -16.72 -22.58 -19.80
N ALA A 9 -16.84 -23.90 -19.68
CA ALA A 9 -17.37 -24.53 -18.48
C ALA A 9 -16.54 -24.08 -17.25
N PRO A 10 -17.15 -23.92 -16.07
CA PRO A 10 -16.41 -23.53 -14.89
C PRO A 10 -15.35 -24.60 -14.60
N ILE A 11 -14.09 -24.19 -14.63
CA ILE A 11 -12.99 -24.96 -14.08
C ILE A 11 -13.38 -25.25 -12.63
N ASN A 12 -13.44 -26.51 -12.25
CA ASN A 12 -13.66 -26.95 -10.88
C ASN A 12 -12.41 -26.57 -10.05
N GLN A 13 -12.24 -25.27 -9.78
CA GLN A 13 -11.18 -24.77 -8.91
C GLN A 13 -11.52 -25.25 -7.50
N SER A 14 -10.68 -26.13 -6.95
CA SER A 14 -10.77 -26.50 -5.54
C SER A 14 -10.73 -25.22 -4.72
N ALA A 15 -11.65 -25.07 -3.77
CA ALA A 15 -11.76 -23.88 -2.96
C ALA A 15 -10.43 -23.63 -2.19
N MET A 16 -9.96 -22.39 -2.17
CA MET A 16 -8.61 -22.03 -1.72
C MET A 16 -8.55 -21.75 -0.21
N ILE A 17 -7.43 -22.10 0.43
CA ILE A 17 -7.10 -21.73 1.80
C ILE A 17 -6.22 -20.47 1.79
N PHE A 18 -6.69 -19.42 2.45
CA PHE A 18 -5.97 -18.16 2.61
C PHE A 18 -5.32 -18.06 4.00
N LEU A 19 -4.06 -17.64 4.04
CA LEU A 19 -3.37 -17.14 5.22
C LEU A 19 -3.22 -15.62 5.11
N ILE A 20 -3.96 -14.85 5.90
CA ILE A 20 -3.81 -13.40 5.98
C ILE A 20 -2.82 -13.05 7.09
N LEU A 21 -1.74 -12.37 6.73
CA LEU A 21 -0.74 -11.87 7.68
C LEU A 21 -0.96 -10.38 7.90
N THR A 22 -1.12 -9.96 9.15
CA THR A 22 -1.42 -8.56 9.52
C THR A 22 -0.63 -8.11 10.74
N ASP A 23 -0.75 -6.82 11.08
CA ASP A 23 -0.32 -6.29 12.39
C ASP A 23 -1.49 -5.57 13.08
N HIS A 24 -2.12 -6.25 14.03
CA HIS A 24 -3.29 -5.74 14.75
C HIS A 24 -3.00 -4.50 15.61
N SER A 25 -1.74 -4.24 15.99
CA SER A 25 -1.38 -3.22 17.00
C SER A 25 -1.84 -1.80 16.64
N GLY A 26 -1.90 -1.47 15.35
CA GLY A 26 -2.33 -0.16 14.84
C GLY A 26 -3.75 -0.13 14.27
N HIS A 27 -4.56 -1.17 14.49
CA HIS A 27 -5.87 -1.28 13.88
C HIS A 27 -6.94 -0.44 14.58
N SER A 28 -8.00 -0.16 13.84
CA SER A 28 -9.26 0.39 14.34
C SER A 28 -10.42 -0.35 13.69
N ASN A 29 -11.65 -0.07 14.13
CA ASN A 29 -12.86 -0.60 13.50
C ASN A 29 -13.08 -0.13 12.05
N GLN A 30 -12.27 0.83 11.58
CA GLN A 30 -12.28 1.31 10.20
C GLN A 30 -11.25 0.59 9.30
N ASN A 31 -10.41 -0.28 9.85
CA ASN A 31 -9.41 -1.00 9.07
C ASN A 31 -10.09 -1.95 8.08
N SER A 32 -9.68 -1.89 6.81
CA SER A 32 -10.29 -2.69 5.75
C SER A 32 -10.09 -4.20 5.89
N LEU A 33 -9.11 -4.65 6.70
CA LEU A 33 -8.87 -6.07 6.96
C LEU A 33 -10.18 -6.79 7.32
N TYR A 34 -10.92 -6.31 8.32
CA TYR A 34 -12.05 -7.06 8.87
C TYR A 34 -13.16 -7.27 7.84
N ALA A 35 -13.56 -6.20 7.16
CA ALA A 35 -14.60 -6.27 6.15
C ALA A 35 -14.16 -7.12 4.94
N LEU A 36 -12.92 -6.95 4.45
CA LEU A 36 -12.39 -7.75 3.36
C LEU A 36 -12.30 -9.23 3.72
N THR A 37 -11.87 -9.56 4.94
CA THR A 37 -11.82 -10.94 5.44
C THR A 37 -13.21 -11.55 5.50
N ARG A 38 -14.22 -10.85 6.03
CA ARG A 38 -15.61 -11.35 6.04
C ARG A 38 -16.13 -11.61 4.63
N THR A 39 -15.86 -10.70 3.69
CA THR A 39 -16.24 -10.89 2.28
C THR A 39 -15.51 -12.09 1.66
N LEU A 40 -14.22 -12.27 1.96
CA LEU A 40 -13.44 -13.40 1.48
C LEU A 40 -13.96 -14.74 2.04
N VAL A 41 -14.28 -14.79 3.34
CA VAL A 41 -14.87 -15.98 3.99
C VAL A 41 -16.22 -16.36 3.36
N ALA A 42 -17.02 -15.37 2.97
CA ALA A 42 -18.32 -15.60 2.35
C ALA A 42 -18.24 -16.00 0.85
N ASP A 43 -17.07 -15.89 0.22
CA ASP A 43 -16.89 -16.21 -1.20
C ASP A 43 -16.81 -17.73 -1.41
N ALA A 44 -17.63 -18.27 -2.32
CA ALA A 44 -17.72 -19.71 -2.56
C ALA A 44 -16.43 -20.35 -3.10
N ARG A 45 -15.48 -19.55 -3.60
CA ARG A 45 -14.15 -20.02 -4.04
C ARG A 45 -13.18 -20.18 -2.87
N THR A 46 -13.55 -19.74 -1.66
CA THR A 46 -12.72 -19.79 -0.46
C THR A 46 -13.10 -20.99 0.41
N SER A 47 -12.15 -21.88 0.70
CA SER A 47 -12.38 -23.01 1.62
C SER A 47 -12.14 -22.64 3.08
N GLY A 48 -11.28 -21.65 3.33
CA GLY A 48 -10.94 -21.21 4.68
C GLY A 48 -10.05 -19.97 4.65
N VAL A 49 -10.17 -19.15 5.70
CA VAL A 49 -9.33 -17.98 5.89
C VAL A 49 -8.76 -18.03 7.29
N PHE A 50 -7.45 -18.19 7.39
CA PHE A 50 -6.71 -18.07 8.63
C PHE A 50 -6.10 -16.67 8.73
N VAL A 51 -6.23 -16.02 9.89
CA VAL A 51 -5.68 -14.67 10.11
C VAL A 51 -4.69 -14.74 11.25
N ALA A 52 -3.48 -14.26 11.01
CA ALA A 52 -2.42 -14.18 12.00
C ALA A 52 -1.90 -12.74 12.13
N SER A 53 -1.69 -12.33 13.38
CA SER A 53 -1.16 -11.01 13.72
C SER A 53 0.28 -11.10 14.17
N ARG A 54 1.13 -10.18 13.68
CA ARG A 54 2.48 -9.95 14.20
C ARG A 54 2.49 -9.45 15.65
N ALA A 55 1.40 -8.82 16.09
CA ALA A 55 1.27 -8.37 17.48
C ALA A 55 1.14 -9.54 18.49
N ASP A 56 0.84 -10.76 18.01
CA ASP A 56 0.89 -11.96 18.84
C ASP A 56 2.34 -12.43 18.99
N VAL A 57 2.88 -12.29 20.21
CA VAL A 57 4.28 -12.62 20.53
C VAL A 57 4.66 -14.07 20.23
N ARG A 58 3.69 -14.99 20.17
CA ARG A 58 3.94 -16.39 19.78
C ARG A 58 4.43 -16.52 18.34
N ASN A 59 4.12 -15.52 17.51
CA ASN A 59 4.53 -15.46 16.10
C ASN A 59 5.89 -14.77 15.88
N SER A 60 6.60 -14.36 16.94
CA SER A 60 7.84 -13.58 16.81
C SER A 60 8.89 -14.27 15.94
N ASP A 61 9.11 -15.57 16.13
CA ASP A 61 10.08 -16.33 15.31
C ASP A 61 9.66 -16.39 13.83
N PHE A 62 8.36 -16.54 13.56
CA PHE A 62 7.83 -16.58 12.19
C PHE A 62 8.05 -15.23 11.49
N PHE A 63 7.68 -14.12 12.15
CA PHE A 63 7.88 -12.78 11.62
C PHE A 63 9.35 -12.32 11.62
N ALA A 64 10.24 -13.01 12.33
CA ALA A 64 11.69 -12.86 12.20
C ALA A 64 12.27 -13.62 10.98
N GLY A 65 11.42 -14.25 10.16
CA GLY A 65 11.79 -14.95 8.93
C GLY A 65 11.88 -16.47 9.05
N ASN A 66 11.59 -17.06 10.21
CA ASN A 66 11.60 -18.51 10.36
C ASN A 66 10.25 -19.14 9.96
N LEU A 67 10.03 -19.29 8.66
CA LEU A 67 8.78 -19.82 8.10
C LEU A 67 8.54 -21.33 8.36
N SER A 68 9.48 -22.02 9.02
CA SER A 68 9.26 -23.39 9.52
C SER A 68 8.40 -23.42 10.80
N LYS A 69 8.29 -22.27 11.48
CA LYS A 69 7.45 -22.12 12.66
C LYS A 69 5.99 -22.05 12.25
N TRP A 70 5.17 -22.72 13.04
CA TRP A 70 3.72 -22.62 12.93
C TRP A 70 3.29 -21.20 13.30
N VAL A 71 2.26 -20.71 12.63
CA VAL A 71 1.72 -19.37 12.84
C VAL A 71 0.44 -19.49 13.64
N PHE A 72 0.42 -18.87 14.82
CA PHE A 72 -0.75 -18.75 15.69
C PHE A 72 -1.68 -17.64 15.20
N GLY A 73 -2.97 -17.87 15.35
CA GLY A 73 -4.00 -16.98 14.83
C GLY A 73 -5.37 -17.61 14.99
N LEU A 74 -6.28 -17.32 14.08
CA LEU A 74 -7.66 -17.82 14.14
C LEU A 74 -8.20 -18.13 12.76
N ASN A 75 -9.16 -19.06 12.69
CA ASN A 75 -9.98 -19.26 11.51
C ASN A 75 -11.07 -18.17 11.50
N ALA A 76 -11.03 -17.28 10.53
CA ALA A 76 -12.00 -16.20 10.42
C ALA A 76 -13.36 -16.74 9.97
N SER A 77 -14.42 -16.12 10.48
CA SER A 77 -15.80 -16.37 10.08
C SER A 77 -16.40 -15.11 9.45
N THR A 78 -17.66 -15.20 9.04
CA THR A 78 -18.45 -14.03 8.61
C THR A 78 -18.70 -13.02 9.73
N ASP A 79 -18.40 -13.35 10.98
CA ASP A 79 -18.52 -12.47 12.15
C ASP A 79 -17.16 -11.90 12.60
N PHE A 80 -16.08 -12.15 11.85
CA PHE A 80 -14.75 -11.63 12.18
C PHE A 80 -14.73 -10.10 12.17
N ASP A 81 -14.41 -9.48 13.30
CA ASP A 81 -14.47 -8.03 13.46
C ASP A 81 -13.33 -7.48 14.34
N PHE A 82 -13.24 -6.15 14.38
CA PHE A 82 -12.23 -5.46 15.18
C PHE A 82 -12.48 -5.66 16.68
N ASP A 83 -11.51 -6.29 17.35
CA ASP A 83 -11.42 -6.33 18.80
C ASP A 83 -10.22 -5.47 19.25
N PRO A 84 -10.43 -4.35 19.96
CA PRO A 84 -9.35 -3.46 20.38
C PRO A 84 -8.34 -4.11 21.34
N THR A 85 -8.71 -5.19 22.04
CA THR A 85 -7.80 -5.89 22.96
C THR A 85 -6.80 -6.78 22.21
N GLY A 86 -7.17 -7.24 21.02
CA GLY A 86 -6.40 -8.25 20.28
C GLY A 86 -6.46 -9.66 20.88
N GLU A 87 -7.26 -9.88 21.94
CA GLU A 87 -7.42 -11.18 22.59
C GLU A 87 -7.93 -12.25 21.62
N GLN A 88 -8.71 -11.87 20.61
CA GLN A 88 -9.11 -12.78 19.52
C GLN A 88 -7.93 -13.53 18.88
N PHE A 89 -6.74 -12.92 18.83
CA PHE A 89 -5.52 -13.59 18.35
C PHE A 89 -4.83 -14.36 19.48
N THR A 90 -4.49 -13.68 20.58
CA THR A 90 -3.63 -14.23 21.63
C THR A 90 -4.29 -15.34 22.46
N ALA A 91 -5.62 -15.32 22.60
CA ALA A 91 -6.39 -16.36 23.29
C ALA A 91 -6.68 -17.56 22.39
N SER A 92 -6.59 -17.42 21.07
CA SER A 92 -6.81 -18.53 20.15
C SER A 92 -5.69 -19.57 20.27
N PRO A 93 -6.00 -20.87 20.44
CA PRO A 93 -5.00 -21.93 20.46
C PRO A 93 -4.66 -22.45 19.05
N VAL A 94 -5.34 -21.94 18.01
CA VAL A 94 -5.21 -22.46 16.65
C VAL A 94 -3.91 -21.94 16.02
N SER A 95 -3.24 -22.83 15.29
CA SER A 95 -2.08 -22.48 14.48
C SER A 95 -2.07 -23.33 13.21
N MET A 96 -1.39 -22.84 12.18
CA MET A 96 -1.18 -23.57 10.93
C MET A 96 0.27 -23.37 10.42
N PRO A 97 0.83 -24.34 9.69
CA PRO A 97 2.08 -24.14 8.97
C PRO A 97 1.87 -23.26 7.74
N TYR A 98 2.88 -22.45 7.41
CA TYR A 98 2.88 -21.57 6.23
C TYR A 98 2.60 -22.30 4.92
N ALA A 99 3.12 -23.52 4.79
CA ALA A 99 3.01 -24.33 3.57
C ALA A 99 1.62 -24.93 3.32
N GLU A 100 0.69 -24.87 4.29
CA GLU A 100 -0.70 -25.32 4.10
C GLU A 100 -1.58 -24.27 3.40
N ALA A 101 -1.11 -23.02 3.29
CA ALA A 101 -1.85 -22.00 2.57
C ALA A 101 -1.68 -22.17 1.05
N ASP A 102 -2.77 -21.95 0.31
CA ASP A 102 -2.70 -21.77 -1.15
C ASP A 102 -2.30 -20.33 -1.49
N VAL A 103 -2.79 -19.37 -0.69
CA VAL A 103 -2.57 -17.94 -0.84
C VAL A 103 -2.17 -17.33 0.48
N VAL A 104 -1.12 -16.51 0.47
CA VAL A 104 -0.72 -15.68 1.60
C VAL A 104 -1.04 -14.23 1.27
N TRP A 105 -2.02 -13.64 1.94
CA TRP A 105 -2.41 -12.25 1.72
C TRP A 105 -1.79 -11.34 2.79
N LEU A 106 -0.79 -10.56 2.38
CA LEU A 106 -0.13 -9.56 3.20
C LEU A 106 -1.02 -8.32 3.38
N ARG A 107 -1.41 -8.10 4.63
CA ARG A 107 -2.11 -6.92 5.11
C ARG A 107 -1.31 -6.22 6.22
N ILE A 108 0.02 -6.29 6.11
CA ILE A 108 0.97 -5.65 7.04
C ILE A 108 1.21 -4.19 6.63
N PRO A 109 1.01 -3.21 7.54
CA PRO A 109 1.35 -1.81 7.27
C PRO A 109 2.88 -1.61 7.21
N PRO A 110 3.38 -0.51 6.64
CA PRO A 110 4.79 -0.15 6.73
C PRO A 110 5.28 -0.05 8.20
N PRO A 111 6.58 -0.28 8.48
CA PRO A 111 7.64 -0.59 7.51
C PRO A 111 7.60 -2.05 7.02
N ALA A 112 7.94 -2.25 5.74
CA ALA A 112 8.18 -3.57 5.17
C ALA A 112 9.52 -4.12 5.67
N ASP A 113 9.50 -5.14 6.53
CA ASP A 113 10.70 -5.79 7.03
C ASP A 113 11.36 -6.59 5.91
N SER A 114 12.53 -6.13 5.45
CA SER A 114 13.23 -6.73 4.31
C SER A 114 13.68 -8.17 4.59
N ALA A 115 14.03 -8.52 5.83
CA ALA A 115 14.44 -9.88 6.18
C ALA A 115 13.24 -10.82 6.14
N PHE A 116 12.13 -10.41 6.73
CA PHE A 116 10.89 -11.19 6.68
C PHE A 116 10.35 -11.32 5.25
N PHE A 117 10.36 -10.24 4.48
CA PHE A 117 9.86 -10.22 3.10
C PHE A 117 10.72 -11.10 2.19
N ALA A 118 12.04 -11.07 2.36
CA ALA A 118 12.95 -11.99 1.67
C ALA A 118 12.70 -13.45 2.07
N ALA A 119 12.36 -13.74 3.34
CA ALA A 119 12.01 -15.09 3.76
C ALA A 119 10.74 -15.59 3.03
N LEU A 120 9.71 -14.75 2.91
CA LEU A 120 8.46 -15.10 2.21
C LEU A 120 8.68 -15.43 0.73
N THR A 121 9.63 -14.76 0.06
CA THR A 121 9.96 -15.06 -1.35
C THR A 121 10.93 -16.22 -1.53
N SER A 122 11.86 -16.42 -0.59
CA SER A 122 12.90 -17.46 -0.66
C SER A 122 12.50 -18.81 -0.07
N TYR A 123 11.31 -18.94 0.52
CA TYR A 123 10.87 -20.18 1.15
C TYR A 123 11.00 -21.38 0.19
N ALA A 124 11.94 -22.26 0.53
CA ALA A 124 12.11 -23.60 0.00
C ALA A 124 12.07 -24.55 1.21
N PRO A 125 11.01 -25.34 1.41
CA PRO A 125 10.98 -26.29 2.52
C PRO A 125 12.08 -27.35 2.35
N ALA A 126 12.57 -27.87 3.48
CA ALA A 126 13.64 -28.87 3.53
C ALA A 126 13.27 -30.22 2.89
N ALA A 127 11.98 -30.44 2.64
CA ALA A 127 11.45 -31.45 1.74
C ALA A 127 10.67 -30.69 0.66
N GLU A 128 10.96 -30.96 -0.62
CA GLU A 128 10.31 -30.34 -1.78
C GLU A 128 8.81 -30.09 -1.52
N PRO A 129 8.31 -28.84 -1.61
CA PRO A 129 6.89 -28.62 -1.47
C PRO A 129 6.21 -29.18 -2.71
N THR A 130 5.15 -29.95 -2.51
CA THR A 130 4.20 -30.18 -3.61
C THR A 130 3.44 -28.90 -3.98
N LYS A 131 3.56 -27.80 -3.18
CA LYS A 131 2.96 -26.47 -3.47
C LYS A 131 3.62 -25.32 -2.68
N LYS A 132 3.96 -24.20 -3.35
CA LYS A 132 4.39 -22.93 -2.72
C LYS A 132 3.21 -21.95 -2.74
N PRO A 133 2.84 -21.29 -1.62
CA PRO A 133 1.73 -20.33 -1.63
C PRO A 133 2.02 -19.14 -2.54
N VAL A 134 0.97 -18.61 -3.18
CA VAL A 134 1.04 -17.33 -3.89
C VAL A 134 0.93 -16.21 -2.87
N VAL A 135 1.92 -15.32 -2.80
CA VAL A 135 1.92 -14.18 -1.86
C VAL A 135 1.38 -12.92 -2.55
N ILE A 136 0.39 -12.27 -1.93
CA ILE A 136 -0.26 -11.04 -2.45
C ILE A 136 -0.14 -9.92 -1.41
N ASN A 137 0.35 -8.72 -1.74
CA ASN A 137 1.20 -8.45 -2.90
C ASN A 137 2.54 -9.17 -2.75
N ASN A 138 3.29 -9.28 -3.85
CA ASN A 138 4.64 -9.85 -3.82
C ASN A 138 5.56 -9.02 -2.89
N PRO A 139 6.24 -9.63 -1.89
CA PRO A 139 7.11 -8.92 -0.96
C PRO A 139 8.25 -8.13 -1.64
N GLU A 140 8.92 -8.69 -2.64
CA GLU A 140 9.97 -8.00 -3.41
C GLU A 140 9.39 -6.82 -4.18
N GLY A 141 8.22 -7.02 -4.80
CA GLY A 141 7.46 -5.95 -5.43
C GLY A 141 7.18 -4.82 -4.45
N ILE A 142 6.71 -5.11 -3.23
CA ILE A 142 6.40 -4.08 -2.22
C ILE A 142 7.66 -3.27 -1.88
N LEU A 143 8.81 -3.93 -1.66
CA LEU A 143 10.06 -3.25 -1.31
C LEU A 143 10.55 -2.33 -2.44
N GLU A 144 10.43 -2.77 -3.68
CA GLU A 144 10.83 -1.98 -4.85
C GLU A 144 9.89 -0.79 -5.08
N THR A 145 8.58 -1.07 -5.17
CA THR A 145 7.58 -0.07 -5.58
C THR A 145 7.20 0.89 -4.46
N GLY A 146 7.40 0.50 -3.19
CA GLY A 146 7.15 1.34 -2.03
C GLY A 146 8.19 2.43 -1.81
N SER A 147 9.34 2.36 -2.50
CA SER A 147 10.32 3.45 -2.52
C SER A 147 9.78 4.62 -3.33
N LYS A 148 9.90 5.85 -2.81
CA LYS A 148 9.52 7.05 -3.59
C LYS A 148 10.35 7.20 -4.87
N ASP A 149 11.54 6.60 -4.92
CA ASP A 149 12.36 6.56 -6.13
C ASP A 149 11.64 5.85 -7.30
N PHE A 150 10.71 4.95 -6.99
CA PHE A 150 9.94 4.25 -8.02
C PHE A 150 9.09 5.18 -8.88
N LEU A 151 8.82 6.41 -8.41
CA LEU A 151 8.11 7.43 -9.18
C LEU A 151 8.83 7.85 -10.47
N TYR A 152 10.14 7.61 -10.61
CA TYR A 152 10.87 7.86 -11.86
C TYR A 152 10.35 7.08 -13.06
N HIS A 153 9.77 5.92 -12.83
CA HIS A 153 9.17 5.12 -13.89
C HIS A 153 7.93 5.80 -14.50
N PHE A 154 7.40 6.84 -13.85
CA PHE A 154 6.16 7.52 -14.20
C PHE A 154 6.32 9.04 -14.21
N SER A 155 7.50 9.55 -14.60
CA SER A 155 7.80 10.99 -14.61
C SER A 155 6.82 11.84 -15.42
N ASP A 156 6.20 11.25 -16.44
CA ASP A 156 5.16 11.91 -17.26
C ASP A 156 3.86 12.18 -16.49
N TYR A 157 3.70 11.52 -15.33
CA TYR A 157 2.52 11.59 -14.49
C TYR A 157 2.79 12.25 -13.13
N THR A 158 4.03 12.62 -12.82
CA THR A 158 4.38 13.25 -11.54
C THR A 158 4.60 14.76 -11.72
N ALA A 159 4.70 15.48 -10.61
CA ALA A 159 5.44 16.74 -10.62
C ALA A 159 6.92 16.49 -10.98
N PRO A 160 7.69 17.51 -11.42
CA PRO A 160 9.14 17.36 -11.56
C PRO A 160 9.77 16.77 -10.30
N VAL A 161 10.61 15.73 -10.48
CA VAL A 161 11.31 15.02 -9.40
C VAL A 161 12.81 14.96 -9.68
N ARG A 162 13.63 14.98 -8.62
CA ARG A 162 15.10 14.85 -8.67
C ARG A 162 15.61 13.89 -7.57
N ARG A 163 16.52 12.97 -7.94
CA ARG A 163 17.22 12.08 -7.01
C ARG A 163 18.24 12.95 -6.31
N VAL A 164 18.23 12.94 -4.98
CA VAL A 164 19.14 13.77 -4.20
C VAL A 164 20.30 12.89 -3.75
N GLN A 165 21.51 13.24 -4.18
CA GLN A 165 22.75 12.56 -3.80
C GLN A 165 23.73 13.52 -3.10
N SER A 166 23.40 14.80 -3.05
CA SER A 166 24.23 15.86 -2.47
C SER A 166 23.41 17.06 -2.03
N ALA A 167 24.04 17.96 -1.27
CA ALA A 167 23.47 19.28 -0.96
C ALA A 167 23.28 20.13 -2.24
N ASP A 168 24.19 20.02 -3.20
CA ASP A 168 24.12 20.76 -4.46
C ASP A 168 22.88 20.37 -5.27
N ASP A 169 22.48 19.09 -5.27
CA ASP A 169 21.23 18.65 -5.90
C ASP A 169 20.00 19.36 -5.32
N VAL A 170 19.99 19.58 -4.01
CA VAL A 170 18.91 20.28 -3.30
C VAL A 170 18.89 21.75 -3.69
N ILE A 171 20.05 22.41 -3.64
CA ILE A 171 20.20 23.83 -3.96
C ILE A 171 19.78 24.08 -5.41
N GLU A 172 20.38 23.36 -6.36
CA GLU A 172 20.09 23.52 -7.78
C GLU A 172 18.61 23.30 -8.12
N PHE A 173 17.95 22.34 -7.46
CA PHE A 173 16.54 22.07 -7.72
C PHE A 173 15.61 23.09 -7.03
N ALA A 174 16.00 23.59 -5.85
CA ALA A 174 15.29 24.65 -5.14
C ALA A 174 15.41 26.02 -5.85
N ASP A 175 16.50 26.25 -6.59
CA ASP A 175 16.70 27.47 -7.39
C ASP A 175 15.74 27.56 -8.59
N LEU A 176 15.25 26.41 -9.09
CA LEU A 176 14.27 26.37 -10.18
C LEU A 176 12.85 26.67 -9.71
N HIS A 177 12.49 26.19 -8.52
CA HIS A 177 11.17 26.34 -7.91
C HIS A 177 11.18 25.87 -6.45
N PRO A 178 10.19 26.25 -5.62
CA PRO A 178 9.98 25.61 -4.32
C PRO A 178 9.87 24.07 -4.44
N ILE A 179 10.46 23.34 -3.49
CA ILE A 179 10.50 21.87 -3.49
C ILE A 179 10.02 21.28 -2.16
N VAL A 180 9.68 20.00 -2.21
CA VAL A 180 9.50 19.13 -1.04
C VAL A 180 10.53 18.01 -1.15
N LEU A 181 11.35 17.84 -0.12
CA LEU A 181 12.17 16.65 0.03
C LEU A 181 11.35 15.58 0.74
N LYS A 182 11.34 14.39 0.15
CA LYS A 182 10.64 13.22 0.66
C LYS A 182 11.65 12.11 0.96
N PRO A 183 11.75 11.61 2.21
CA PRO A 183 12.59 10.45 2.48
C PRO A 183 12.06 9.24 1.71
N LEU A 184 12.95 8.47 1.08
CA LEU A 184 12.59 7.41 0.12
C LEU A 184 11.72 6.31 0.74
N ARG A 185 12.01 5.93 1.99
CA ARG A 185 11.38 4.78 2.68
C ARG A 185 10.44 5.16 3.82
N GLU A 186 10.27 6.44 4.11
CA GLU A 186 9.32 6.90 5.14
C GLU A 186 7.88 6.89 4.62
N TYR A 187 6.92 6.83 5.54
CA TYR A 187 5.49 6.77 5.22
C TYR A 187 4.69 7.76 6.07
N GLY A 188 3.47 8.08 5.63
CA GLY A 188 2.54 8.94 6.39
C GLY A 188 3.00 10.39 6.54
N GLY A 189 3.86 10.86 5.63
CA GLY A 189 4.35 12.25 5.60
C GLY A 189 5.42 12.59 6.64
N ARG A 190 6.04 11.59 7.28
CA ARG A 190 7.18 11.84 8.19
C ARG A 190 8.43 12.27 7.44
N GLY A 191 9.19 13.20 8.03
CA GLY A 191 10.46 13.68 7.48
C GLY A 191 10.33 14.51 6.21
N LEU A 192 9.11 14.93 5.86
CA LEU A 192 8.90 15.85 4.74
C LEU A 192 9.37 17.24 5.12
N VAL A 193 10.22 17.83 4.27
CA VAL A 193 10.65 19.22 4.41
C VAL A 193 10.34 19.99 3.14
N LYS A 194 9.76 21.18 3.30
CA LYS A 194 9.50 22.12 2.21
C LYS A 194 10.64 23.13 2.16
N ILE A 195 11.20 23.36 0.99
CA ILE A 195 12.28 24.34 0.78
C ILE A 195 11.78 25.39 -0.21
N ALA A 196 11.79 26.65 0.21
CA ALA A 196 11.37 27.78 -0.62
C ALA A 196 12.12 29.05 -0.21
N HIS A 197 12.68 29.77 -1.19
CA HIS A 197 13.34 31.06 -0.98
C HIS A 197 14.41 31.05 0.13
N GLY A 198 15.22 29.99 0.20
CA GLY A 198 16.29 29.83 1.21
C GLY A 198 15.80 29.44 2.62
N VAL A 199 14.50 29.17 2.78
CA VAL A 199 13.90 28.70 4.04
C VAL A 199 13.47 27.25 3.91
N VAL A 200 13.72 26.47 4.97
CA VAL A 200 13.25 25.09 5.13
C VAL A 200 12.17 25.07 6.21
N ASP A 201 10.99 24.55 5.88
CA ASP A 201 9.89 24.26 6.80
C ASP A 201 9.75 22.74 6.94
N GLY A 202 10.05 22.22 8.13
CA GLY A 202 9.86 20.82 8.51
C GLY A 202 9.00 20.73 9.76
N ASP A 203 7.84 20.07 9.66
CA ASP A 203 6.87 19.93 10.77
C ASP A 203 6.49 21.27 11.44
N GLY A 204 6.43 22.37 10.68
CA GLY A 204 6.05 23.70 11.17
C GLY A 204 7.18 24.46 11.87
N LEU A 205 8.42 23.95 11.80
CA LEU A 205 9.61 24.64 12.27
C LEU A 205 10.41 25.16 11.07
N GLU A 206 10.69 26.46 11.07
CA GLU A 206 11.47 27.11 10.02
C GLU A 206 12.95 27.25 10.40
N THR A 207 13.83 27.01 9.43
CA THR A 207 15.28 27.28 9.51
C THR A 207 15.81 27.75 8.16
N THR A 208 17.00 28.35 8.14
CA THR A 208 17.69 28.64 6.87
C THR A 208 18.14 27.35 6.19
N LEU A 209 18.20 27.37 4.85
CA LEU A 209 18.68 26.27 4.03
C LEU A 209 20.11 25.84 4.42
N ASP A 210 21.03 26.79 4.54
CA ASP A 210 22.43 26.50 4.91
C ASP A 210 22.54 25.72 6.21
N ARG A 211 21.82 26.17 7.26
CA ARG A 211 21.82 25.50 8.56
C ARG A 211 21.20 24.11 8.49
N TRP A 212 20.14 23.95 7.70
CA TRP A 212 19.51 22.65 7.53
C TRP A 212 20.44 21.66 6.80
N LEU A 213 21.11 22.11 5.74
CA LEU A 213 22.05 21.31 4.96
C LEU A 213 23.21 20.79 5.81
N GLU A 214 23.74 21.58 6.75
CA GLU A 214 24.78 21.13 7.69
C GLU A 214 24.34 19.87 8.46
N THR A 215 23.07 19.80 8.86
CA THR A 215 22.53 18.66 9.61
C THR A 215 22.07 17.50 8.71
N ALA A 216 21.55 17.80 7.51
CA ALA A 216 20.99 16.81 6.60
C ALA A 216 22.04 16.14 5.70
N LYS A 217 23.25 16.71 5.59
CA LYS A 217 24.31 16.26 4.68
C LYS A 217 24.55 14.73 4.69
N PRO A 218 24.67 14.04 5.84
CA PRO A 218 24.88 12.59 5.83
C PRO A 218 23.76 11.81 5.14
N ASP A 219 22.50 12.21 5.35
CA ASP A 219 21.35 11.54 4.74
C ASP A 219 21.20 11.89 3.25
N LEU A 220 21.57 13.12 2.86
CA LEU A 220 21.59 13.54 1.46
C LEU A 220 22.65 12.74 0.67
N GLU A 221 23.86 12.63 1.20
CA GLU A 221 24.96 11.86 0.60
C GLU A 221 24.68 10.35 0.58
N ALA A 222 23.88 9.85 1.53
CA ALA A 222 23.40 8.47 1.52
C ALA A 222 22.30 8.20 0.47
N GLY A 223 21.83 9.23 -0.24
CA GLY A 223 20.82 9.09 -1.28
C GLY A 223 19.43 8.82 -0.74
N HIS A 224 19.12 9.26 0.48
CA HIS A 224 17.87 8.91 1.17
C HIS A 224 16.66 9.77 0.79
N TYR A 225 16.81 10.74 -0.12
CA TYR A 225 15.75 11.68 -0.46
C TYR A 225 15.40 11.71 -1.95
N LEU A 226 14.11 11.88 -2.21
CA LEU A 226 13.58 12.35 -3.47
C LEU A 226 13.15 13.82 -3.30
N ALA A 227 13.67 14.71 -4.14
CA ALA A 227 13.12 16.05 -4.25
C ALA A 227 11.98 16.06 -5.26
N MET A 228 10.90 16.76 -4.94
CA MET A 228 9.74 16.95 -5.81
C MET A 228 9.38 18.43 -5.84
N LYS A 229 9.02 18.99 -6.99
CA LYS A 229 8.48 20.36 -7.06
C LYS A 229 7.28 20.48 -6.10
N TYR A 230 7.29 21.53 -5.27
CA TYR A 230 6.14 21.88 -4.45
C TYR A 230 5.03 22.45 -5.34
N LEU A 231 3.85 21.84 -5.28
CA LEU A 231 2.69 22.25 -6.07
C LEU A 231 1.91 23.33 -5.31
N LYS A 232 1.47 24.38 -6.01
CA LYS A 232 0.76 25.50 -5.39
C LYS A 232 -0.62 25.12 -4.86
N ASN A 233 -1.23 24.11 -5.48
CA ASN A 233 -2.60 23.67 -5.24
C ASN A 233 -2.66 22.44 -4.29
N VAL A 234 -1.64 22.21 -3.44
CA VAL A 234 -1.67 21.09 -2.47
C VAL A 234 -2.81 21.19 -1.45
N ASP A 235 -3.33 22.39 -1.22
CA ASP A 235 -4.51 22.67 -0.39
C ASP A 235 -5.80 22.09 -0.97
N GLN A 236 -5.84 21.79 -2.28
CA GLN A 236 -6.93 21.06 -2.96
C GLN A 236 -6.99 19.57 -2.56
N GLY A 237 -6.16 19.16 -1.61
CA GLY A 237 -6.18 17.86 -0.99
C GLY A 237 -5.44 16.78 -1.75
N ASP A 238 -5.15 15.71 -1.03
CA ASP A 238 -4.53 14.48 -1.51
C ASP A 238 -5.62 13.46 -1.83
N LYS A 239 -5.77 13.09 -3.10
CA LYS A 239 -6.74 12.09 -3.52
C LYS A 239 -6.08 10.71 -3.55
N ARG A 240 -6.67 9.75 -2.87
CA ARG A 240 -6.27 8.34 -2.96
C ARG A 240 -7.20 7.59 -3.89
N ILE A 241 -6.63 6.94 -4.90
CA ILE A 241 -7.32 6.04 -5.82
C ILE A 241 -7.02 4.60 -5.39
N LEU A 242 -8.08 3.82 -5.17
CA LEU A 242 -7.99 2.39 -4.85
C LEU A 242 -7.97 1.59 -6.15
N VAL A 243 -6.89 0.82 -6.35
CA VAL A 243 -6.71 0.00 -7.54
C VAL A 243 -6.53 -1.46 -7.12
N VAL A 244 -7.29 -2.35 -7.74
CA VAL A 244 -7.20 -3.80 -7.55
C VAL A 244 -7.16 -4.49 -8.89
N ASN A 245 -6.15 -5.32 -9.09
CA ASN A 245 -5.87 -6.03 -10.34
C ASN A 245 -5.95 -5.09 -11.57
N GLY A 246 -5.32 -3.92 -11.44
CA GLY A 246 -5.30 -2.86 -12.44
C GLY A 246 -6.61 -2.10 -12.68
N LYS A 247 -7.69 -2.42 -11.97
CA LYS A 247 -8.99 -1.75 -12.08
C LYS A 247 -9.18 -0.75 -10.96
N ILE A 248 -9.60 0.47 -11.29
CA ILE A 248 -9.97 1.48 -10.31
C ILE A 248 -11.30 1.11 -9.66
N LEU A 249 -11.32 0.99 -8.34
CA LEU A 249 -12.52 0.63 -7.58
C LEU A 249 -13.20 1.85 -6.96
N GLY A 250 -12.43 2.87 -6.57
CA GLY A 250 -12.97 4.11 -6.04
C GLY A 250 -11.85 5.08 -5.69
N ALA A 251 -12.23 6.30 -5.30
CA ALA A 251 -11.29 7.28 -4.81
C ALA A 251 -11.86 8.09 -3.65
N SER A 252 -10.98 8.59 -2.80
CA SER A 252 -11.33 9.50 -1.71
C SER A 252 -10.38 10.68 -1.68
N LEU A 253 -10.94 11.88 -1.47
CA LEU A 253 -10.17 13.10 -1.31
C LEU A 253 -9.91 13.34 0.17
N ARG A 254 -8.65 13.54 0.53
CA ARG A 254 -8.20 13.86 1.89
C ARG A 254 -7.80 15.32 1.93
N LEU A 255 -8.50 16.12 2.73
CA LEU A 255 -8.23 17.55 2.88
C LEU A 255 -7.31 17.79 4.08
N PRO A 256 -6.35 18.74 3.99
CA PRO A 256 -5.51 19.09 5.12
C PRO A 256 -6.30 19.84 6.19
N ALA A 257 -5.81 19.83 7.42
CA ALA A 257 -6.34 20.68 8.47
C ALA A 257 -6.07 22.18 8.14
N PRO A 258 -6.89 23.13 8.63
CA PRO A 258 -6.66 24.56 8.41
C PRO A 258 -5.24 24.99 8.82
N GLY A 259 -4.52 25.68 7.93
CA GLY A 259 -3.17 26.16 8.17
C GLY A 259 -2.06 25.10 8.06
N GLN A 260 -2.39 23.86 7.68
CA GLN A 260 -1.43 22.80 7.39
C GLN A 260 -1.40 22.53 5.88
N TRP A 261 -0.22 22.22 5.33
CA TRP A 261 -0.08 21.83 3.93
C TRP A 261 -0.06 20.30 3.74
N LEU A 262 0.04 19.53 4.83
CA LEU A 262 0.04 18.07 4.82
C LEU A 262 -1.36 17.50 5.08
N CYS A 263 -1.83 16.66 4.16
CA CYS A 263 -3.18 16.07 4.16
C CYS A 263 -3.31 14.80 5.01
N ASN A 264 -2.53 14.65 6.07
CA ASN A 264 -2.58 13.43 6.87
C ASN A 264 -3.87 13.41 7.72
N VAL A 265 -4.81 12.54 7.35
CA VAL A 265 -6.09 12.33 8.05
C VAL A 265 -5.87 12.02 9.54
N ALA A 266 -4.77 11.34 9.90
CA ALA A 266 -4.41 11.09 11.30
C ALA A 266 -4.09 12.37 12.11
N ARG A 267 -3.82 13.50 11.42
CA ARG A 267 -3.61 14.83 12.02
C ARG A 267 -4.85 15.74 11.92
N GLY A 268 -6.05 15.17 11.78
CA GLY A 268 -7.32 15.91 11.79
C GLY A 268 -7.85 16.33 10.42
N GLY A 269 -7.31 15.77 9.33
CA GLY A 269 -7.86 15.94 7.98
C GLY A 269 -9.19 15.19 7.79
N THR A 270 -10.03 15.66 6.86
CA THR A 270 -11.29 14.99 6.48
C THR A 270 -11.12 14.17 5.21
N SER A 271 -11.87 13.07 5.09
CA SER A 271 -11.92 12.26 3.87
C SER A 271 -13.34 12.27 3.30
N ILE A 272 -13.46 12.67 2.03
CA ILE A 272 -14.74 12.74 1.30
C ILE A 272 -14.65 11.89 0.02
N ILE A 273 -15.81 11.50 -0.52
CA ILE A 273 -15.87 10.81 -1.81
C ILE A 273 -15.27 11.70 -2.91
N ALA A 274 -14.56 11.08 -3.85
CA ALA A 274 -14.02 11.78 -5.01
C ALA A 274 -14.21 10.95 -6.27
N ASP A 275 -14.59 11.63 -7.35
CA ASP A 275 -14.53 11.04 -8.69
C ASP A 275 -13.08 10.99 -9.16
N VAL A 276 -12.80 10.01 -10.00
CA VAL A 276 -11.51 9.85 -10.67
C VAL A 276 -11.54 10.75 -11.91
N ALA A 277 -10.54 11.61 -12.06
CA ALA A 277 -10.44 12.50 -13.20
C ALA A 277 -9.93 11.73 -14.45
N PRO A 278 -10.27 12.17 -15.67
CA PRO A 278 -9.82 11.49 -16.90
C PRO A 278 -8.30 11.32 -16.99
N GLU A 279 -7.50 12.31 -16.54
CA GLU A 279 -6.05 12.20 -16.51
C GLU A 279 -5.56 11.16 -15.49
N GLU A 280 -6.30 10.94 -14.40
CA GLU A 280 -5.99 9.91 -13.42
C GLU A 280 -6.31 8.52 -13.97
N GLU A 281 -7.38 8.35 -14.75
CA GLU A 281 -7.67 7.10 -15.44
C GLU A 281 -6.54 6.72 -16.42
N VAL A 282 -6.07 7.69 -17.22
CA VAL A 282 -4.92 7.51 -18.13
C VAL A 282 -3.66 7.16 -17.35
N MET A 283 -3.41 7.84 -16.23
CA MET A 283 -2.27 7.57 -15.35
C MET A 283 -2.32 6.14 -14.79
N ILE A 284 -3.45 5.71 -14.22
CA ILE A 284 -3.57 4.35 -13.68
C ILE A 284 -3.46 3.30 -14.78
N ALA A 285 -3.98 3.54 -15.98
CA ALA A 285 -3.82 2.65 -17.12
C ALA A 285 -2.35 2.45 -17.52
N ALA A 286 -1.49 3.47 -17.31
CA ALA A 286 -0.05 3.38 -17.53
C ALA A 286 0.72 2.76 -16.34
N VAL A 287 0.31 3.05 -15.11
CA VAL A 287 0.98 2.60 -13.88
C VAL A 287 0.68 1.13 -13.54
N ALA A 288 -0.58 0.73 -13.67
CA ALA A 288 -1.05 -0.58 -13.21
C ALA A 288 -0.34 -1.78 -13.85
N PRO A 289 -0.05 -1.81 -15.18
CA PRO A 289 0.64 -2.94 -15.80
C PRO A 289 2.02 -3.18 -15.18
N THR A 290 2.82 -2.13 -15.00
CA THR A 290 4.16 -2.20 -14.38
C THR A 290 4.09 -2.72 -12.93
N LEU A 291 3.08 -2.29 -12.18
CA LEU A 291 2.86 -2.78 -10.81
C LEU A 291 2.43 -4.25 -10.78
N LEU A 292 1.56 -4.68 -11.70
CA LEU A 292 1.14 -6.07 -11.83
C LEU A 292 2.29 -7.01 -12.23
N GLU A 293 3.17 -6.57 -13.13
CA GLU A 293 4.40 -7.31 -13.48
C GLU A 293 5.28 -7.57 -12.25
N LYS A 294 5.26 -6.64 -11.27
CA LYS A 294 5.96 -6.75 -9.99
C LYS A 294 5.16 -7.48 -8.91
N GLY A 295 4.00 -8.04 -9.24
CA GLY A 295 3.12 -8.76 -8.32
C GLY A 295 2.39 -7.86 -7.32
N ILE A 296 2.23 -6.58 -7.64
CA ILE A 296 1.39 -5.64 -6.88
C ILE A 296 -0.03 -5.68 -7.45
N VAL A 297 -0.89 -6.43 -6.78
CA VAL A 297 -2.29 -6.63 -7.15
C VAL A 297 -3.16 -5.51 -6.57
N ILE A 298 -2.87 -5.08 -5.35
CA ILE A 298 -3.66 -4.09 -4.61
C ILE A 298 -2.78 -2.90 -4.27
N PHE A 299 -3.12 -1.70 -4.72
CA PHE A 299 -2.37 -0.51 -4.35
C PHE A 299 -3.25 0.74 -4.28
N GLY A 300 -2.76 1.74 -3.54
CA GLY A 300 -3.33 3.07 -3.47
C GLY A 300 -2.43 4.04 -4.23
N ALA A 301 -2.96 4.71 -5.24
CA ALA A 301 -2.25 5.80 -5.91
C ALA A 301 -2.70 7.14 -5.31
N ASP A 302 -1.76 7.91 -4.80
CA ASP A 302 -2.03 9.21 -4.22
C ASP A 302 -1.70 10.30 -5.23
N THR A 303 -2.66 11.19 -5.47
CA THR A 303 -2.53 12.28 -6.44
C THR A 303 -2.74 13.64 -5.80
N LEU A 304 -1.98 14.62 -6.28
CA LEU A 304 -2.07 16.01 -5.88
C LEU A 304 -2.49 16.87 -7.06
N MET A 305 -3.13 18.00 -6.78
CA MET A 305 -3.42 19.00 -7.81
C MET A 305 -2.14 19.77 -8.16
N ASN A 306 -1.74 19.75 -9.42
CA ASN A 306 -0.61 20.52 -9.91
C ASN A 306 -0.97 21.99 -10.18
N ASP A 307 0.03 22.79 -10.56
CA ASP A 307 -0.13 24.23 -10.81
C ASP A 307 -1.09 24.56 -11.97
N ASP A 308 -1.32 23.61 -12.87
CA ASP A 308 -2.20 23.73 -14.05
C ASP A 308 -3.63 23.19 -13.79
N GLY A 309 -3.93 22.81 -12.54
CA GLY A 309 -5.25 22.29 -12.17
C GLY A 309 -5.52 20.85 -12.62
N LYS A 310 -4.48 20.05 -12.87
CA LYS A 310 -4.58 18.62 -13.17
C LYS A 310 -4.07 17.78 -12.00
N ARG A 311 -4.59 16.56 -11.86
CA ARG A 311 -4.12 15.60 -10.85
C ARG A 311 -2.86 14.88 -11.34
N VAL A 312 -1.81 14.87 -10.52
CA VAL A 312 -0.51 14.20 -10.78
C VAL A 312 -0.15 13.25 -9.66
N LEU A 313 0.55 12.16 -9.98
CA LEU A 313 1.01 11.15 -9.04
C LEU A 313 2.01 11.73 -8.04
N SER A 314 1.78 11.45 -6.76
CA SER A 314 2.61 11.88 -5.65
C SER A 314 3.24 10.71 -4.89
N GLU A 315 2.53 9.58 -4.79
CA GLU A 315 2.96 8.39 -4.06
C GLU A 315 2.21 7.13 -4.52
N LEU A 316 2.87 5.97 -4.44
CA LEU A 316 2.28 4.65 -4.62
C LEU A 316 2.38 3.88 -3.31
N ASN A 317 1.23 3.43 -2.80
CA ASN A 317 1.12 2.69 -1.55
C ASN A 317 0.82 1.22 -1.87
N THR A 318 1.79 0.33 -1.70
CA THR A 318 1.70 -1.10 -2.12
C THR A 318 1.66 -2.09 -0.96
N ASN A 319 1.74 -1.62 0.29
CA ASN A 319 1.51 -2.40 1.51
C ASN A 319 -0.01 -2.56 1.79
N SER A 320 -0.38 -2.64 3.07
CA SER A 320 -1.77 -2.70 3.54
C SER A 320 -2.50 -1.35 3.41
N ILE A 321 -3.10 -1.08 2.25
CA ILE A 321 -3.93 0.13 2.06
C ILE A 321 -5.33 -0.04 2.66
N GLY A 322 -5.88 1.01 3.27
CA GLY A 322 -7.28 1.04 3.74
C GLY A 322 -8.23 1.68 2.71
N GLY A 323 -9.48 1.93 3.13
CA GLY A 323 -10.46 2.70 2.36
C GLY A 323 -11.54 1.88 1.64
N PHE A 324 -11.47 0.55 1.62
CA PHE A 324 -12.42 -0.28 0.87
C PHE A 324 -13.86 -0.23 1.42
N PRO A 325 -14.09 -0.42 2.74
CA PRO A 325 -15.45 -0.29 3.30
C PRO A 325 -16.02 1.11 3.13
N GLN A 326 -15.17 2.13 3.26
CA GLN A 326 -15.57 3.51 3.08
C GLN A 326 -15.97 3.78 1.62
N ALA A 327 -15.19 3.28 0.65
CA ALA A 327 -15.52 3.38 -0.77
C ALA A 327 -16.82 2.63 -1.11
N GLU A 328 -17.06 1.44 -0.55
CA GLU A 328 -18.32 0.71 -0.71
C GLU A 328 -19.52 1.52 -0.18
N ALA A 329 -19.43 1.99 1.07
CA ALA A 329 -20.50 2.77 1.69
C ALA A 329 -20.79 4.07 0.93
N GLN A 330 -19.75 4.74 0.43
CA GLN A 330 -19.87 6.02 -0.27
C GLN A 330 -20.40 5.87 -1.70
N THR A 331 -19.99 4.84 -2.43
CA THR A 331 -20.37 4.65 -3.84
C THR A 331 -21.64 3.82 -4.01
N GLY A 332 -22.03 3.05 -2.99
CA GLY A 332 -23.09 2.03 -3.09
C GLY A 332 -22.74 0.85 -4.00
N ARG A 333 -21.51 0.80 -4.52
CA ARG A 333 -21.00 -0.30 -5.35
C ARG A 333 -20.39 -1.38 -4.47
N PRO A 334 -20.40 -2.66 -4.89
CA PRO A 334 -19.86 -3.76 -4.09
C PRO A 334 -18.31 -3.81 -4.14
N ILE A 335 -17.65 -2.76 -3.64
CA ILE A 335 -16.18 -2.60 -3.68
C ILE A 335 -15.45 -3.73 -2.96
N LEU A 336 -15.98 -4.23 -1.84
CA LEU A 336 -15.37 -5.35 -1.12
C LEU A 336 -15.39 -6.61 -1.99
N GLN A 337 -16.54 -6.95 -2.58
CA GLN A 337 -16.64 -8.11 -3.47
C GLN A 337 -15.84 -7.92 -4.76
N GLN A 338 -15.79 -6.71 -5.32
CA GLN A 338 -14.93 -6.39 -6.47
C GLN A 338 -13.45 -6.58 -6.15
N THR A 339 -13.04 -6.27 -4.91
CA THR A 339 -11.67 -6.51 -4.44
C THR A 339 -11.37 -8.01 -4.40
N ILE A 340 -12.25 -8.81 -3.80
CA ILE A 340 -12.09 -10.28 -3.74
C ILE A 340 -12.08 -10.88 -5.15
N ASN A 341 -12.97 -10.42 -6.04
CA ASN A 341 -12.97 -10.85 -7.45
C ASN A 341 -11.64 -10.51 -8.15
N GLY A 342 -11.10 -9.31 -7.95
CA GLY A 342 -9.82 -8.92 -8.54
C GLY A 342 -8.64 -9.77 -8.03
N ILE A 343 -8.65 -10.17 -6.76
CA ILE A 343 -7.68 -11.13 -6.20
C ILE A 343 -7.80 -12.47 -6.91
N TYR A 344 -9.01 -13.02 -7.05
CA TYR A 344 -9.22 -14.29 -7.73
C TYR A 344 -8.88 -14.24 -9.23
N ASP A 345 -9.20 -13.13 -9.92
CA ASP A 345 -8.80 -12.91 -11.31
C ASP A 345 -7.27 -12.98 -11.46
N TYR A 346 -6.52 -12.41 -10.50
CA TYR A 346 -5.06 -12.50 -10.48
C TYR A 346 -4.55 -13.94 -10.20
N LEU A 347 -5.25 -14.68 -9.34
CA LEU A 347 -4.89 -16.05 -8.95
C LEU A 347 -5.20 -17.10 -10.04
N ALA A 348 -6.14 -16.83 -10.95
CA ALA A 348 -6.64 -17.80 -11.93
C ALA A 348 -5.53 -18.44 -12.80
N ASP A 349 -4.45 -17.70 -13.09
CA ASP A 349 -3.31 -18.18 -13.88
C ASP A 349 -2.10 -18.59 -13.02
N ARG A 350 -2.25 -18.65 -11.69
CA ARG A 350 -1.15 -18.80 -10.73
C ARG A 350 -1.34 -19.95 -9.73
N ILE A 351 -2.48 -20.64 -9.74
CA ILE A 351 -2.81 -21.76 -8.83
C ILE A 351 -3.38 -22.95 -9.60
#